data_AF-A0A8T9C446-F1
#
_entry.id   AF-A0A8T9C446-F1
#
_cell.length_a   1.000
_cell.length_b   1.000
_cell.length_c   1.000
_cell.angle_alpha   90.00
_cell.angle_beta   90.00
_cell.angle_gamma   90.00
#
_symmetry.space_group_name_H-M   'P 1'
#
loop_
_entity.id
_entity.type
_entity.pdbx_description
1 polymer ?
#
loop_
_entity_poly.entity_id
_entity_poly.type
_entity_poly.pdbx_seq_one_letter_code
_entity_poly.pdbx_strand_id
1 'polypeptide(L)'
;YLKWVDANGIDTDGTGYLLTEDRVNGLRIDLLSSDYLTVSSATYLWPNPASFEASAIYKSGSTYFMFASHESGWSPNDNVYCTATSLKGPWSAWALFAPSGTNTYSSQTSGVVAVNGTVMYMGDRWVSTNLMRSTYVWLPLTISGTTATLNNEVNWINAASGKWSAGPSETTPEAETSANTISGGAKTVACSGCSGSTAIGYIGGSPGGKLVFPNISSTVSTTTTIRIHYTNADSTQRYATVVVNGVSNIVAFIPTPDDNTPGTATLTVPLKSGSANVIEFGAYNGGWGPNIDRLMVPAS
;
A
#
# COMPACT_ATOMS: atom_id res chain seq x y z
N TYR A 1 19.02 10.60 -0.21
CA TYR A 1 18.34 9.44 -0.85
C TYR A 1 18.29 9.72 -2.35
N LEU A 2 18.85 8.86 -3.21
CA LEU A 2 18.76 9.00 -4.67
C LEU A 2 17.34 8.61 -5.12
N LYS A 3 16.60 9.52 -5.75
CA LYS A 3 15.30 9.25 -6.38
C LYS A 3 15.27 9.80 -7.80
N TRP A 4 14.57 9.10 -8.70
CA TRP A 4 14.94 8.86 -10.11
C TRP A 4 13.95 9.52 -11.10
N VAL A 5 14.40 9.78 -12.34
CA VAL A 5 13.62 10.49 -13.40
C VAL A 5 12.70 9.58 -14.23
N ASP A 6 12.96 8.28 -14.17
CA ASP A 6 12.10 7.19 -14.62
C ASP A 6 12.46 5.92 -13.81
N ALA A 7 11.92 4.76 -14.17
CA ALA A 7 12.23 3.50 -13.49
C ALA A 7 13.74 3.11 -13.53
N ASN A 8 14.57 3.80 -14.31
CA ASN A 8 16.01 3.57 -14.49
C ASN A 8 16.90 4.78 -14.15
N GLY A 9 16.35 5.93 -13.75
CA GLY A 9 17.16 7.10 -13.38
C GLY A 9 17.65 7.97 -14.52
N ILE A 10 17.06 7.84 -15.70
CA ILE A 10 17.63 8.35 -16.94
C ILE A 10 16.57 9.20 -17.65
N ASP A 11 16.90 10.46 -18.00
CA ASP A 11 16.05 11.18 -18.95
C ASP A 11 16.06 10.43 -20.29
N THR A 12 15.07 10.65 -21.13
CA THR A 12 14.91 9.98 -22.44
C THR A 12 16.14 10.06 -23.35
N ASP A 13 17.11 10.93 -23.06
CA ASP A 13 18.37 11.09 -23.78
C ASP A 13 19.58 10.37 -23.16
N GLY A 14 19.43 9.68 -22.02
CA GLY A 14 20.55 9.02 -21.33
C GLY A 14 21.15 9.83 -20.17
N THR A 15 20.69 11.05 -19.91
CA THR A 15 21.28 11.91 -18.87
C THR A 15 20.74 11.55 -17.48
N GLY A 16 21.66 11.38 -16.51
CA GLY A 16 21.32 11.07 -15.12
C GLY A 16 21.22 12.32 -14.24
N TYR A 17 20.26 12.32 -13.33
CA TYR A 17 20.07 13.40 -12.35
C TYR A 17 19.85 12.85 -10.95
N LEU A 18 20.36 13.55 -9.96
CA LEU A 18 20.09 13.32 -8.54
C LEU A 18 19.00 14.28 -8.07
N LEU A 19 17.92 13.72 -7.55
CA LEU A 19 16.98 14.47 -6.71
C LEU A 19 17.43 14.36 -5.26
N THR A 20 17.62 15.50 -4.61
CA THR A 20 18.05 15.54 -3.21
C THR A 20 17.53 16.78 -2.50
N GLU A 21 17.45 16.71 -1.18
CA GLU A 21 17.22 17.86 -0.31
C GLU A 21 18.23 17.83 0.84
N ASP A 22 18.49 18.98 1.42
CA ASP A 22 19.02 19.11 2.76
C ASP A 22 18.50 20.40 3.39
N ARG A 23 18.59 20.55 4.71
CA ARG A 23 18.00 21.70 5.43
C ARG A 23 18.62 23.05 5.09
N VAL A 24 19.83 23.07 4.54
CA VAL A 24 20.55 24.31 4.21
C VAL A 24 20.17 24.80 2.82
N ASN A 25 20.04 23.88 1.87
CA ASN A 25 19.88 24.19 0.45
C ASN A 25 18.47 23.90 -0.08
N GLY A 26 17.76 22.95 0.53
CA GLY A 26 16.46 22.44 0.07
C GLY A 26 16.51 21.50 -1.09
N LEU A 27 15.30 21.20 -1.57
CA LEU A 27 15.06 20.38 -2.74
C LEU A 27 15.78 20.96 -3.96
N ARG A 28 16.51 20.10 -4.65
CA ARG A 28 17.25 20.42 -5.86
C ARG A 28 17.35 19.24 -6.81
N ILE A 29 17.67 19.58 -8.06
CA ILE A 29 18.04 18.66 -9.13
C ILE A 29 19.50 18.91 -9.43
N ASP A 30 20.32 17.87 -9.32
CA ASP A 30 21.75 17.93 -9.62
C ASP A 30 22.08 17.01 -10.81
N LEU A 31 22.83 17.51 -11.79
CA LEU A 31 23.29 16.75 -12.95
C LEU A 31 24.37 15.75 -12.53
N LEU A 32 24.27 14.51 -13.00
CA LEU A 32 25.30 13.49 -12.80
C LEU A 32 26.28 13.41 -13.98
N SER A 33 27.49 12.92 -13.71
CA SER A 33 28.45 12.49 -14.73
C SER A 33 27.88 11.37 -15.60
N SER A 34 28.47 11.11 -16.76
CA SER A 34 27.96 10.08 -17.70
C SER A 34 28.07 8.64 -17.19
N ASP A 35 28.87 8.40 -16.14
CA ASP A 35 28.94 7.13 -15.41
C ASP A 35 28.00 7.07 -14.19
N TYR A 36 27.27 8.17 -13.93
CA TYR A 36 26.36 8.39 -12.81
C TYR A 36 26.98 8.33 -11.41
N LEU A 37 28.30 8.38 -11.29
CA LEU A 37 28.99 8.24 -10.00
C LEU A 37 29.32 9.58 -9.32
N THR A 38 29.23 10.69 -10.03
CA THR A 38 29.62 12.01 -9.52
C THR A 38 28.55 13.06 -9.81
N VAL A 39 28.26 13.91 -8.81
CA VAL A 39 27.46 15.13 -9.03
C VAL A 39 28.33 16.15 -9.78
N SER A 40 27.92 16.48 -11.01
CA SER A 40 28.64 17.38 -11.90
C SER A 40 28.32 18.85 -11.66
N SER A 41 27.02 19.19 -11.53
CA SER A 41 26.58 20.58 -11.30
C SER A 41 25.12 20.64 -10.85
N ALA A 42 24.74 21.75 -10.20
CA ALA A 42 23.34 22.03 -9.89
C ALA A 42 22.56 22.34 -11.18
N THR A 43 21.40 21.71 -11.36
CA THR A 43 20.48 21.93 -12.49
C THR A 43 19.34 22.88 -12.12
N TYR A 44 18.74 22.68 -10.94
CA TYR A 44 17.69 23.56 -10.44
C TYR A 44 17.62 23.52 -8.91
N LEU A 45 17.38 24.67 -8.30
CA LEU A 45 17.23 24.84 -6.86
C LEU A 45 15.88 25.51 -6.57
N TRP A 46 15.04 24.89 -5.75
CA TRP A 46 13.83 25.57 -5.29
C TRP A 46 14.18 26.59 -4.19
N PRO A 47 13.64 27.82 -4.24
CA PRO A 47 14.10 28.93 -3.41
C PRO A 47 13.76 28.83 -1.90
N ASN A 48 13.20 27.70 -1.44
CA ASN A 48 12.80 27.49 -0.05
C ASN A 48 13.48 26.23 0.52
N PRO A 49 14.55 26.40 1.33
CA PRO A 49 15.45 25.31 1.70
C PRO A 49 14.88 24.27 2.69
N ALA A 50 13.78 24.58 3.36
CA ALA A 50 13.11 23.69 4.32
C ALA A 50 11.61 23.65 4.00
N SER A 51 11.24 22.91 2.97
CA SER A 51 9.85 22.90 2.48
C SER A 51 9.45 21.59 1.82
N PHE A 52 10.39 20.86 1.22
CA PHE A 52 10.08 19.71 0.38
C PHE A 52 11.09 18.59 0.53
N GLU A 53 10.59 17.38 0.76
CA GLU A 53 11.36 16.14 0.84
C GLU A 53 10.69 15.02 0.06
N ALA A 54 11.28 13.81 0.11
CA ALA A 54 10.71 12.61 -0.48
C ALA A 54 10.28 12.77 -1.95
N SER A 55 11.17 13.36 -2.75
CA SER A 55 10.85 13.76 -4.12
C SER A 55 10.85 12.60 -5.11
N ALA A 56 10.05 12.75 -6.17
CA ALA A 56 10.02 11.87 -7.32
C ALA A 56 9.74 12.72 -8.57
N ILE A 57 10.24 12.32 -9.74
CA ILE A 57 9.96 13.02 -10.98
C ILE A 57 9.51 12.05 -12.06
N TYR A 58 8.55 12.48 -12.87
CA TYR A 58 8.01 11.70 -13.98
C TYR A 58 7.90 12.58 -15.22
N LYS A 59 8.30 12.06 -16.38
CA LYS A 59 8.18 12.76 -17.67
C LYS A 59 6.99 12.21 -18.46
N SER A 60 6.07 13.08 -18.85
CA SER A 60 4.95 12.77 -19.75
C SER A 60 5.06 13.65 -21.01
N GLY A 61 5.39 13.04 -22.14
CA GLY A 61 5.69 13.78 -23.37
C GLY A 61 6.84 14.77 -23.16
N SER A 62 6.59 16.06 -23.35
CA SER A 62 7.58 17.14 -23.15
C SER A 62 7.54 17.77 -21.75
N THR A 63 6.72 17.24 -20.83
CA THR A 63 6.50 17.85 -19.51
C THR A 63 7.05 16.96 -18.40
N TYR A 64 7.88 17.54 -17.55
CA TYR A 64 8.34 16.93 -16.30
C TYR A 64 7.37 17.31 -15.17
N PHE A 65 7.08 16.35 -14.30
CA PHE A 65 6.29 16.50 -13.09
C PHE A 65 7.18 16.19 -11.90
N MET A 66 7.44 17.17 -11.04
CA MET A 66 8.14 16.98 -9.77
C MET A 66 7.11 16.80 -8.66
N PHE A 67 7.16 15.70 -7.94
CA PHE A 67 6.35 15.38 -6.77
C PHE A 67 7.22 15.47 -5.52
N ALA A 68 6.66 15.93 -4.41
CA ALA A 68 7.36 15.98 -3.12
C ALA A 68 6.36 16.00 -1.95
N SER A 69 6.79 15.55 -0.78
CA SER A 69 6.08 15.83 0.47
C SER A 69 6.62 17.09 1.13
N HIS A 70 5.87 17.67 2.06
CA HIS A 70 6.45 18.60 3.02
C HIS A 70 7.30 17.87 4.07
N GLU A 71 8.13 18.62 4.80
CA GLU A 71 9.01 18.11 5.85
C GLU A 71 8.26 17.97 7.18
N SER A 72 7.71 16.79 7.46
CA SER A 72 6.98 16.49 8.71
C SER A 72 7.48 15.22 9.41
N GLY A 73 8.71 14.80 9.11
CA GLY A 73 9.30 13.58 9.65
C GLY A 73 8.52 12.36 9.19
N TRP A 74 8.06 11.53 10.13
CA TRP A 74 7.29 10.33 9.81
C TRP A 74 5.79 10.57 9.58
N SER A 75 5.28 11.74 9.99
CA SER A 75 3.86 12.07 9.83
C SER A 75 3.55 12.36 8.36
N PRO A 76 2.51 11.78 7.77
CA PRO A 76 2.13 12.10 6.39
C PRO A 76 1.56 13.52 6.31
N ASN A 77 1.62 14.11 5.12
CA ASN A 77 1.08 15.43 4.82
C ASN A 77 0.48 15.45 3.39
N ASP A 78 -0.22 16.52 3.05
CA ASP A 78 -0.70 16.77 1.69
C ASP A 78 0.50 17.03 0.77
N ASN A 79 0.89 16.01 -0.01
CA ASN A 79 2.03 16.10 -0.93
C ASN A 79 1.65 16.98 -2.13
N VAL A 80 2.68 17.57 -2.73
CA VAL A 80 2.54 18.53 -3.82
C VAL A 80 3.24 18.05 -5.09
N TYR A 81 2.87 18.67 -6.20
CA TYR A 81 3.61 18.57 -7.45
C TYR A 81 3.74 19.93 -8.15
N CYS A 82 4.74 20.06 -9.03
CA CYS A 82 4.86 21.14 -9.99
C CYS A 82 5.36 20.61 -11.34
N THR A 83 5.30 21.43 -12.39
CA THR A 83 5.66 21.01 -13.75
C THR A 83 6.63 21.97 -14.43
N ALA A 84 7.41 21.46 -15.37
CA ALA A 84 8.28 22.23 -16.26
C ALA A 84 8.47 21.51 -17.59
N THR A 85 8.85 22.24 -18.65
CA THR A 85 9.27 21.64 -19.94
C THR A 85 10.78 21.39 -20.01
N SER A 86 11.51 21.79 -18.96
CA SER A 86 12.96 21.62 -18.81
C SER A 86 13.26 21.40 -17.33
N LEU A 87 14.20 20.51 -17.01
CA LEU A 87 14.66 20.30 -15.64
C LEU A 87 15.30 21.56 -15.04
N LYS A 88 15.79 22.49 -15.87
CA LYS A 88 16.30 23.81 -15.47
C LYS A 88 15.19 24.82 -15.14
N GLY A 89 13.92 24.42 -15.25
CA GLY A 89 12.77 25.29 -15.09
C GLY A 89 12.51 26.19 -16.31
N PRO A 90 11.65 27.23 -16.14
CA PRO A 90 10.96 27.56 -14.90
C PRO A 90 9.96 26.47 -14.49
N TRP A 91 9.87 26.20 -13.19
CA TRP A 91 8.88 25.29 -12.63
C TRP A 91 7.61 26.07 -12.27
N SER A 92 6.44 25.46 -12.48
CA SER A 92 5.16 26.02 -12.06
C SER A 92 5.07 26.16 -10.54
N ALA A 93 4.06 26.90 -10.06
CA ALA A 93 3.70 26.85 -8.65
C ALA A 93 3.36 25.42 -8.23
N TRP A 94 3.62 25.11 -6.96
CA TRP A 94 3.24 23.84 -6.33
C TRP A 94 1.73 23.75 -6.19
N ALA A 95 1.18 22.58 -6.49
CA ALA A 95 -0.23 22.24 -6.35
C ALA A 95 -0.40 20.87 -5.69
N LEU A 96 -1.56 20.63 -5.08
CA LEU A 96 -1.90 19.30 -4.57
C LEU A 96 -2.28 18.37 -5.73
N PHE A 97 -1.89 17.10 -5.65
CA PHE A 97 -2.35 16.06 -6.57
C PHE A 97 -3.34 15.08 -5.93
N ALA A 98 -3.45 15.05 -4.60
CA ALA A 98 -4.50 14.35 -3.86
C ALA A 98 -5.46 15.36 -3.20
N PRO A 99 -6.69 14.98 -2.84
CA PRO A 99 -7.59 15.86 -2.09
C PRO A 99 -6.97 16.33 -0.77
N SER A 100 -7.10 17.62 -0.46
CA SER A 100 -6.51 18.18 0.77
C SER A 100 -7.10 17.56 2.03
N GLY A 101 -6.28 17.43 3.08
CA GLY A 101 -6.62 16.83 4.37
C GLY A 101 -6.57 15.30 4.37
N THR A 102 -6.36 14.67 3.21
CA THR A 102 -6.16 13.21 3.13
C THR A 102 -4.75 12.81 3.52
N ASN A 103 -3.81 13.77 3.61
CA ASN A 103 -2.38 13.54 3.80
C ASN A 103 -1.84 12.55 2.75
N THR A 104 -2.26 12.76 1.50
CA THR A 104 -1.95 11.85 0.37
C THR A 104 -2.37 10.42 0.69
N TYR A 105 -3.59 10.26 1.20
CA TYR A 105 -4.13 8.99 1.70
C TYR A 105 -3.25 8.33 2.78
N SER A 106 -2.80 9.17 3.72
CA SER A 106 -1.85 8.81 4.79
C SER A 106 -0.60 8.13 4.24
N SER A 107 0.07 8.76 3.29
CA SER A 107 1.32 8.28 2.70
C SER A 107 2.27 9.41 2.33
N GLN A 108 3.53 9.05 2.11
CA GLN A 108 4.60 9.94 1.67
C GLN A 108 5.14 9.47 0.33
N THR A 109 5.31 10.39 -0.62
CA THR A 109 5.83 10.12 -1.97
C THR A 109 7.13 9.32 -1.91
N SER A 110 7.20 8.24 -2.68
CA SER A 110 8.38 7.41 -2.82
C SER A 110 8.88 7.30 -4.25
N GLY A 111 7.95 7.21 -5.20
CA GLY A 111 8.24 7.17 -6.63
C GLY A 111 7.00 7.42 -7.47
N VAL A 112 7.19 7.73 -8.76
CA VAL A 112 6.13 7.75 -9.77
C VAL A 112 6.66 7.01 -10.98
N VAL A 113 6.03 5.89 -11.32
CA VAL A 113 6.53 4.96 -12.35
C VAL A 113 5.42 4.58 -13.32
N ALA A 114 5.77 4.38 -14.59
CA ALA A 114 4.86 3.79 -15.55
C ALA A 114 5.05 2.27 -15.60
N VAL A 115 4.01 1.51 -15.28
CA VAL A 115 4.01 0.04 -15.33
C VAL A 115 2.88 -0.39 -16.25
N ASN A 116 3.21 -1.10 -17.34
CA ASN A 116 2.26 -1.53 -18.36
C ASN A 116 1.37 -0.37 -18.85
N GLY A 117 1.97 0.80 -19.11
CA GLY A 117 1.28 2.02 -19.57
C GLY A 117 0.43 2.76 -18.52
N THR A 118 0.21 2.18 -17.34
CA THR A 118 -0.41 2.88 -16.21
C THR A 118 0.66 3.68 -15.45
N VAL A 119 0.47 4.99 -15.30
CA VAL A 119 1.28 5.79 -14.37
C VAL A 119 0.80 5.51 -12.95
N MET A 120 1.72 5.17 -12.07
CA MET A 120 1.45 4.74 -10.70
C MET A 120 2.20 5.64 -9.73
N TYR A 121 1.45 6.24 -8.81
CA TYR A 121 2.00 6.83 -7.60
C TYR A 121 2.43 5.70 -6.67
N MET A 122 3.64 5.79 -6.13
CA MET A 122 4.14 4.90 -5.08
C MET A 122 4.42 5.73 -3.84
N GLY A 123 3.68 5.48 -2.76
CA GLY A 123 3.89 6.09 -1.46
C GLY A 123 4.15 5.05 -0.37
N ASP A 124 4.83 5.50 0.68
CA ASP A 124 5.04 4.75 1.91
C ASP A 124 4.11 5.28 3.00
N ARG A 125 3.37 4.38 3.66
CA ARG A 125 2.63 4.67 4.89
C ARG A 125 3.47 4.25 6.07
N TRP A 126 4.21 5.22 6.60
CA TRP A 126 5.15 4.96 7.69
C TRP A 126 4.47 4.69 9.03
N VAL A 127 5.02 3.71 9.74
CA VAL A 127 4.70 3.46 11.16
C VAL A 127 6.02 3.55 11.93
N SER A 128 6.36 4.74 12.41
CA SER A 128 7.68 5.05 13.00
C SER A 128 8.05 4.20 14.22
N THR A 129 7.05 3.76 14.99
CA THR A 129 7.24 2.92 16.18
C THR A 129 7.42 1.44 15.83
N ASN A 130 7.13 1.03 14.60
CA ASN A 130 7.32 -0.34 14.12
C ASN A 130 7.42 -0.34 12.59
N LEU A 131 8.63 -0.15 12.07
CA LEU A 131 8.84 0.01 10.63
C LEU A 131 8.38 -1.19 9.80
N MET A 132 8.34 -2.41 10.37
CA MET A 132 7.81 -3.62 9.72
C MET A 132 6.28 -3.54 9.46
N ARG A 133 5.57 -2.64 10.13
CA ARG A 133 4.15 -2.34 9.87
C ARG A 133 3.94 -1.31 8.77
N SER A 134 5.00 -0.66 8.30
CA SER A 134 4.88 0.30 7.22
C SER A 134 4.37 -0.42 5.98
N THR A 135 3.41 0.20 5.29
CA THR A 135 2.75 -0.41 4.12
C THR A 135 2.93 0.48 2.91
N TYR A 136 2.65 -0.07 1.75
CA TYR A 136 2.69 0.64 0.49
C TYR A 136 1.32 1.21 0.14
N VAL A 137 1.29 2.44 -0.36
CA VAL A 137 0.11 3.07 -0.95
C VAL A 137 0.41 3.31 -2.42
N TRP A 138 0.07 2.32 -3.25
CA TRP A 138 0.30 2.35 -4.68
C TRP A 138 -1.01 2.52 -5.41
N LEU A 139 -1.15 3.62 -6.14
CA LEU A 139 -2.41 4.07 -6.70
C LEU A 139 -2.20 4.54 -8.14
N PRO A 140 -3.18 4.33 -9.04
CA PRO A 140 -3.13 4.90 -10.37
C PRO A 140 -3.10 6.42 -10.29
N LEU A 141 -2.13 7.02 -10.98
CA LEU A 141 -1.99 8.46 -11.08
C LEU A 141 -2.48 8.92 -12.45
N THR A 142 -3.47 9.81 -12.46
CA THR A 142 -3.98 10.38 -13.71
C THR A 142 -3.12 11.58 -14.09
N ILE A 143 -2.49 11.51 -15.27
CA ILE A 143 -1.76 12.62 -15.89
C ILE A 143 -2.52 13.09 -17.13
N SER A 144 -2.87 14.37 -17.18
CA SER A 144 -3.52 14.99 -18.34
C SER A 144 -2.98 16.40 -18.57
N GLY A 145 -2.34 16.63 -19.72
CA GLY A 145 -1.64 17.89 -19.98
C GLY A 145 -0.57 18.16 -18.92
N THR A 146 -0.75 19.20 -18.13
CA THR A 146 0.12 19.58 -17.00
C THR A 146 -0.49 19.26 -15.63
N THR A 147 -1.58 18.48 -15.59
CA THR A 147 -2.31 18.16 -14.35
C THR A 147 -2.03 16.73 -13.91
N ALA A 148 -1.73 16.57 -12.62
CA ALA A 148 -1.67 15.29 -11.94
C ALA A 148 -2.84 15.18 -10.94
N THR A 149 -3.50 14.02 -10.90
CA THR A 149 -4.60 13.74 -9.97
C THR A 149 -4.52 12.31 -9.46
N LEU A 150 -4.59 12.17 -8.15
CA LEU A 150 -4.57 10.91 -7.42
C LEU A 150 -5.89 10.76 -6.68
N ASN A 151 -6.60 9.68 -6.99
CA ASN A 151 -7.80 9.27 -6.29
C ASN A 151 -7.50 8.04 -5.45
N ASN A 152 -8.25 7.87 -4.36
CA ASN A 152 -8.15 6.67 -3.54
C ASN A 152 -8.92 5.53 -4.19
N GLU A 153 -8.22 4.44 -4.48
CA GLU A 153 -8.81 3.21 -4.98
C GLU A 153 -8.59 2.12 -3.93
N VAL A 154 -9.68 1.55 -3.39
CA VAL A 154 -9.61 0.48 -2.38
C VAL A 154 -8.87 -0.74 -2.92
N ASN A 155 -9.13 -1.05 -4.19
CA ASN A 155 -8.45 -2.07 -4.97
C ASN A 155 -8.45 -1.63 -6.45
N TRP A 156 -7.48 -2.12 -7.23
CA TRP A 156 -7.39 -1.82 -8.66
C TRP A 156 -6.58 -2.87 -9.38
N ILE A 157 -6.77 -2.97 -10.69
CA ILE A 157 -6.09 -3.93 -11.56
C ILE A 157 -5.25 -3.15 -12.56
N ASN A 158 -3.95 -3.45 -12.64
CA ASN A 158 -3.10 -2.98 -13.74
C ASN A 158 -3.08 -4.03 -14.86
N ALA A 159 -3.90 -3.84 -15.88
CA ALA A 159 -3.90 -4.76 -17.02
C ALA A 159 -2.67 -4.51 -17.91
N ALA A 160 -2.13 -5.58 -18.51
CA ALA A 160 -1.02 -5.48 -19.46
C ALA A 160 -1.32 -4.59 -20.70
N SER A 161 -2.59 -4.22 -20.89
CA SER A 161 -3.09 -3.45 -22.04
C SER A 161 -2.88 -1.93 -21.97
N GLY A 162 -1.98 -1.41 -21.12
CA GLY A 162 -1.78 0.04 -21.04
C GLY A 162 -2.75 0.79 -20.13
N LYS A 163 -3.64 0.08 -19.42
CA LYS A 163 -4.76 0.67 -18.69
C LYS A 163 -4.97 -0.02 -17.37
N TRP A 164 -5.35 0.76 -16.37
CA TRP A 164 -5.89 0.25 -15.12
C TRP A 164 -7.41 0.26 -15.13
N SER A 165 -8.01 -0.54 -14.26
CA SER A 165 -9.43 -0.48 -13.92
C SER A 165 -9.62 -0.53 -12.41
N ALA A 166 -10.76 -0.05 -11.93
CA ALA A 166 -11.20 -0.38 -10.57
C ALA A 166 -11.18 -1.90 -10.40
N GLY A 167 -10.81 -2.36 -9.21
CA GLY A 167 -10.92 -3.78 -8.91
C GLY A 167 -12.38 -4.19 -8.79
N PRO A 168 -12.65 -5.51 -8.77
CA PRO A 168 -13.99 -6.00 -8.57
C PRO A 168 -14.55 -5.53 -7.22
N SER A 169 -15.88 -5.43 -7.14
CA SER A 169 -16.57 -5.29 -5.85
C SER A 169 -16.14 -6.43 -4.92
N GLU A 170 -16.20 -6.21 -3.61
CA GLU A 170 -15.84 -7.23 -2.62
C GLU A 170 -17.03 -7.64 -1.78
N THR A 171 -17.04 -8.91 -1.39
CA THR A 171 -17.86 -9.37 -0.27
C THR A 171 -17.07 -9.23 1.03
N THR A 172 -17.77 -8.98 2.14
CA THR A 172 -17.15 -8.81 3.47
C THR A 172 -17.67 -9.82 4.48
N PRO A 173 -17.30 -11.12 4.40
CA PRO A 173 -17.70 -12.12 5.38
C PRO A 173 -17.15 -11.79 6.78
N GLU A 174 -18.04 -11.49 7.72
CA GLU A 174 -17.69 -11.27 9.13
C GLU A 174 -17.26 -12.58 9.79
N ALA A 175 -16.32 -12.52 10.74
CA ALA A 175 -15.83 -13.72 11.43
C ALA A 175 -16.85 -14.27 12.44
N GLU A 176 -17.59 -13.39 13.10
CA GLU A 176 -18.51 -13.67 14.21
C GLU A 176 -19.93 -14.08 13.77
N THR A 177 -20.19 -14.13 12.46
CA THR A 177 -21.48 -14.60 11.95
C THR A 177 -21.76 -16.04 12.35
N SER A 178 -23.03 -16.34 12.62
CA SER A 178 -23.50 -17.70 12.97
C SER A 178 -23.37 -18.70 11.83
N ALA A 179 -23.10 -18.25 10.60
CA ALA A 179 -22.79 -19.11 9.46
C ALA A 179 -21.39 -19.75 9.54
N ASN A 180 -20.48 -19.16 10.33
CA ASN A 180 -19.14 -19.68 10.53
C ASN A 180 -19.12 -20.71 11.66
N THR A 181 -18.16 -21.63 11.60
CA THR A 181 -17.93 -22.59 12.69
C THR A 181 -16.70 -22.19 13.49
N ILE A 182 -16.88 -22.01 14.80
CA ILE A 182 -15.78 -21.87 15.76
C ILE A 182 -15.65 -23.15 16.59
N SER A 183 -14.43 -23.61 16.85
CA SER A 183 -14.18 -24.81 17.64
C SER A 183 -12.82 -24.72 18.35
N GLY A 184 -12.50 -25.73 19.17
CA GLY A 184 -11.17 -25.83 19.82
C GLY A 184 -10.85 -24.69 20.77
N GLY A 185 -11.87 -24.03 21.36
CA GLY A 185 -11.70 -22.91 22.28
C GLY A 185 -11.66 -21.52 21.62
N ALA A 186 -11.70 -21.45 20.29
CA ALA A 186 -11.95 -20.18 19.60
C ALA A 186 -13.29 -19.59 20.05
N LYS A 187 -13.34 -18.27 20.23
CA LYS A 187 -14.53 -17.58 20.76
C LYS A 187 -14.59 -16.14 20.33
N THR A 188 -15.80 -15.60 20.40
CA THR A 188 -16.06 -14.17 20.23
C THR A 188 -15.31 -13.35 21.27
N VAL A 189 -14.68 -12.26 20.81
CA VAL A 189 -13.99 -11.26 21.63
C VAL A 189 -14.46 -9.87 21.23
N ALA A 190 -14.45 -8.93 22.18
CA ALA A 190 -14.76 -7.53 21.90
C ALA A 190 -13.61 -6.87 21.13
N CYS A 191 -13.95 -6.05 20.14
CA CYS A 191 -13.00 -5.24 19.38
C CYS A 191 -13.72 -4.00 18.85
N SER A 192 -13.63 -2.87 19.56
CA SER A 192 -14.49 -1.70 19.28
C SER A 192 -14.27 -1.04 17.91
N GLY A 193 -13.10 -1.22 17.30
CA GLY A 193 -12.82 -0.76 15.94
C GLY A 193 -12.88 -1.85 14.87
N CYS A 194 -13.23 -3.09 15.23
CA CYS A 194 -13.57 -4.13 14.27
C CYS A 194 -14.96 -3.87 13.67
N SER A 195 -15.24 -4.48 12.51
CA SER A 195 -16.59 -4.54 11.98
C SER A 195 -17.50 -5.21 13.02
N GLY A 196 -18.73 -4.70 13.18
CA GLY A 196 -19.64 -5.22 14.21
C GLY A 196 -19.14 -5.10 15.66
N SER A 197 -18.07 -4.34 15.92
CA SER A 197 -17.41 -4.20 17.22
C SER A 197 -16.91 -5.53 17.83
N THR A 198 -16.71 -6.54 16.99
CA THR A 198 -16.51 -7.93 17.41
C THR A 198 -15.45 -8.60 16.55
N ALA A 199 -14.75 -9.59 17.11
CA ALA A 199 -13.85 -10.47 16.38
C ALA A 199 -13.92 -11.90 16.93
N ILE A 200 -13.33 -12.85 16.22
CA ILE A 200 -13.09 -14.21 16.73
C ILE A 200 -11.63 -14.34 17.15
N GLY A 201 -11.41 -14.52 18.45
CA GLY A 201 -10.10 -14.74 19.05
C GLY A 201 -9.87 -16.18 19.47
N TYR A 202 -8.76 -16.42 20.18
CA TYR A 202 -8.36 -17.75 20.67
C TYR A 202 -8.19 -18.78 19.53
N ILE A 203 -7.79 -18.32 18.35
CA ILE A 203 -7.42 -19.18 17.23
C ILE A 203 -6.03 -19.75 17.48
N GLY A 204 -5.83 -21.04 17.21
CA GLY A 204 -4.61 -21.77 17.48
C GLY A 204 -4.43 -22.12 18.96
N GLY A 205 -3.17 -22.13 19.42
CA GLY A 205 -2.83 -22.46 20.80
C GLY A 205 -3.30 -23.86 21.26
N SER A 206 -3.46 -24.04 22.57
CA SER A 206 -4.15 -25.18 23.17
C SER A 206 -5.51 -24.73 23.70
N PRO A 207 -6.63 -25.39 23.36
CA PRO A 207 -6.72 -26.72 22.76
C PRO A 207 -6.76 -26.76 21.21
N GLY A 208 -6.35 -25.68 20.53
CA GLY A 208 -6.24 -25.64 19.06
C GLY A 208 -7.46 -25.00 18.42
N GLY A 209 -7.73 -23.75 18.77
CA GLY A 209 -8.90 -23.02 18.30
C GLY A 209 -8.93 -22.83 16.80
N LYS A 210 -10.12 -22.94 16.21
CA LYS A 210 -10.33 -22.84 14.77
C LYS A 210 -11.52 -21.96 14.45
N LEU A 211 -11.42 -21.27 13.32
CA LEU A 211 -12.50 -20.51 12.68
C LEU A 211 -12.64 -20.98 11.23
N VAL A 212 -13.84 -21.39 10.83
CA VAL A 212 -14.14 -21.88 9.48
C VAL A 212 -15.20 -21.01 8.83
N PHE A 213 -14.89 -20.49 7.65
CA PHE A 213 -15.81 -19.83 6.71
C PHE A 213 -16.20 -20.84 5.62
N PRO A 214 -17.41 -21.44 5.66
CA PRO A 214 -17.78 -22.53 4.77
C PRO A 214 -18.30 -22.10 3.39
N ASN A 215 -18.72 -20.83 3.25
CA ASN A 215 -19.50 -20.35 2.09
C ASN A 215 -18.85 -19.15 1.38
N ILE A 216 -17.55 -19.23 1.11
CA ILE A 216 -16.84 -18.16 0.39
C ILE A 216 -17.16 -18.27 -1.11
N SER A 217 -17.65 -17.16 -1.66
CA SER A 217 -18.10 -17.11 -3.05
C SER A 217 -17.07 -16.51 -3.99
N SER A 218 -17.00 -17.07 -5.20
CA SER A 218 -16.31 -16.53 -6.36
C SER A 218 -17.18 -16.83 -7.58
N THR A 219 -17.42 -15.88 -8.47
CA THR A 219 -18.23 -16.14 -9.68
C THR A 219 -17.44 -16.95 -10.71
N VAL A 220 -16.11 -16.81 -10.73
CA VAL A 220 -15.20 -17.60 -11.57
C VAL A 220 -14.17 -18.39 -10.76
N SER A 221 -13.63 -19.46 -11.35
CA SER A 221 -12.45 -20.12 -10.79
C SER A 221 -11.22 -19.30 -11.12
N THR A 222 -10.59 -18.69 -10.12
CA THR A 222 -9.45 -17.81 -10.31
C THR A 222 -8.56 -17.74 -9.08
N THR A 223 -7.32 -17.30 -9.26
CA THR A 223 -6.47 -16.87 -8.16
C THR A 223 -6.86 -15.45 -7.76
N THR A 224 -7.18 -15.26 -6.50
CA THR A 224 -7.61 -13.96 -5.96
C THR A 224 -6.85 -13.62 -4.68
N THR A 225 -6.72 -12.33 -4.41
CA THR A 225 -6.09 -11.82 -3.18
C THR A 225 -7.18 -11.48 -2.18
N ILE A 226 -7.28 -12.28 -1.14
CA ILE A 226 -8.18 -12.08 -0.01
C ILE A 226 -7.49 -11.15 0.99
N ARG A 227 -8.20 -10.14 1.48
CA ARG A 227 -7.75 -9.35 2.63
C ARG A 227 -8.34 -9.91 3.91
N ILE A 228 -7.52 -10.05 4.93
CA ILE A 228 -7.89 -10.57 6.24
C ILE A 228 -7.74 -9.41 7.22
N HIS A 229 -8.85 -8.93 7.77
CA HIS A 229 -8.84 -7.94 8.83
C HIS A 229 -8.67 -8.64 10.17
N TYR A 230 -7.77 -8.12 11.00
CA TYR A 230 -7.37 -8.79 12.23
C TYR A 230 -6.86 -7.81 13.28
N THR A 231 -6.80 -8.26 14.53
CA THR A 231 -6.03 -7.61 15.60
C THR A 231 -4.98 -8.54 16.19
N ASN A 232 -3.83 -7.97 16.54
CA ASN A 232 -2.72 -8.61 17.22
C ASN A 232 -2.02 -7.58 18.13
N ALA A 233 -2.46 -7.43 19.37
CA ALA A 233 -1.85 -6.49 20.32
C ALA A 233 -0.46 -6.92 20.86
N ASP A 234 0.10 -8.04 20.41
CA ASP A 234 1.44 -8.45 20.83
C ASP A 234 2.51 -7.53 20.23
N SER A 235 3.70 -7.51 20.85
CA SER A 235 4.86 -6.80 20.31
C SER A 235 5.54 -7.51 19.13
N THR A 236 5.11 -8.72 18.79
CA THR A 236 5.69 -9.54 17.72
C THR A 236 4.60 -10.12 16.82
N GLN A 237 4.98 -10.51 15.59
CA GLN A 237 4.02 -11.10 14.67
C GLN A 237 3.51 -12.45 15.18
N ARG A 238 2.21 -12.68 15.03
CA ARG A 238 1.61 -14.00 15.16
C ARG A 238 1.55 -14.68 13.80
N TYR A 239 1.36 -15.99 13.82
CA TYR A 239 1.20 -16.80 12.62
C TYR A 239 -0.03 -17.68 12.79
N ALA A 240 -0.79 -17.84 11.71
CA ALA A 240 -1.85 -18.83 11.65
C ALA A 240 -1.71 -19.65 10.37
N THR A 241 -2.15 -20.91 10.47
CA THR A 241 -2.41 -21.71 9.28
C THR A 241 -3.75 -21.25 8.70
N VAL A 242 -3.78 -20.93 7.40
CA VAL A 242 -4.99 -20.60 6.65
C VAL A 242 -5.17 -21.65 5.55
N VAL A 243 -6.10 -22.57 5.76
CA VAL A 243 -6.41 -23.65 4.83
C VAL A 243 -7.53 -23.20 3.89
N VAL A 244 -7.24 -23.13 2.60
CA VAL A 244 -8.21 -22.75 1.57
C VAL A 244 -8.47 -23.95 0.69
N ASN A 245 -9.71 -24.45 0.69
CA ASN A 245 -10.11 -25.64 -0.09
C ASN A 245 -9.19 -26.86 0.15
N GLY A 246 -8.70 -27.05 1.38
CA GLY A 246 -7.78 -28.13 1.76
C GLY A 246 -6.29 -27.83 1.53
N VAL A 247 -5.94 -26.68 0.95
CA VAL A 247 -4.55 -26.26 0.74
C VAL A 247 -4.10 -25.35 1.88
N SER A 248 -3.08 -25.77 2.62
CA SER A 248 -2.54 -25.06 3.78
C SER A 248 -1.60 -23.92 3.38
N ASN A 249 -1.81 -22.74 3.94
CA ASN A 249 -0.96 -21.56 3.80
C ASN A 249 -0.54 -21.07 5.19
N ILE A 250 0.63 -20.42 5.30
CA ILE A 250 1.06 -19.77 6.53
C ILE A 250 0.96 -18.27 6.32
N VAL A 251 0.20 -17.60 7.17
CA VAL A 251 0.01 -16.13 7.10
C VAL A 251 0.60 -15.50 8.34
N ALA A 252 1.41 -14.46 8.14
CA ALA A 252 1.95 -13.63 9.21
C ALA A 252 0.99 -12.47 9.51
N PHE A 253 0.79 -12.21 10.79
CA PHE A 253 -0.07 -11.18 11.33
C PHE A 253 0.79 -10.25 12.19
N ILE A 254 1.31 -9.20 11.55
CA ILE A 254 2.16 -8.18 12.17
C ILE A 254 1.38 -7.51 13.33
N PRO A 255 2.05 -7.04 14.40
CA PRO A 255 1.37 -6.30 15.47
C PRO A 255 0.40 -5.23 14.97
N THR A 256 -0.75 -5.08 15.62
CA THR A 256 -1.63 -3.92 15.53
C THR A 256 -1.35 -2.98 16.71
N PRO A 257 -1.84 -1.72 16.70
CA PRO A 257 -1.62 -0.80 17.82
C PRO A 257 -2.16 -1.34 19.14
N ASP A 258 -3.30 -2.05 19.06
CA ASP A 258 -4.03 -2.65 20.16
C ASP A 258 -4.99 -3.72 19.60
N ASP A 259 -5.81 -4.30 20.48
CA ASP A 259 -6.84 -5.28 20.13
C ASP A 259 -8.13 -4.65 19.57
N ASN A 260 -8.16 -3.33 19.36
CA ASN A 260 -9.32 -2.59 18.86
C ASN A 260 -9.09 -1.92 17.50
N THR A 261 -7.86 -1.86 16.99
CA THR A 261 -7.51 -1.17 15.76
C THR A 261 -7.07 -2.20 14.71
N PRO A 262 -7.96 -2.62 13.79
CA PRO A 262 -7.65 -3.68 12.86
C PRO A 262 -6.50 -3.33 11.92
N GLY A 263 -5.60 -4.30 11.71
CA GLY A 263 -4.67 -4.35 10.59
C GLY A 263 -5.24 -5.16 9.44
N THR A 264 -4.48 -5.23 8.35
CA THR A 264 -4.84 -6.04 7.18
C THR A 264 -3.69 -6.93 6.77
N ALA A 265 -3.93 -8.23 6.67
CA ALA A 265 -3.04 -9.20 6.04
C ALA A 265 -3.64 -9.58 4.68
N THR A 266 -2.82 -10.09 3.78
CA THR A 266 -3.28 -10.54 2.46
C THR A 266 -2.91 -12.00 2.24
N LEU A 267 -3.76 -12.72 1.52
CA LEU A 267 -3.55 -14.10 1.12
C LEU A 267 -4.00 -14.29 -0.33
N THR A 268 -3.06 -14.66 -1.21
CA THR A 268 -3.35 -14.92 -2.63
C THR A 268 -3.53 -16.40 -2.85
N VAL A 269 -4.74 -16.83 -3.21
CA VAL A 269 -5.14 -18.24 -3.27
C VAL A 269 -6.13 -18.51 -4.41
N PRO A 270 -6.16 -19.75 -4.94
CA PRO A 270 -7.18 -20.15 -5.90
C PRO A 270 -8.54 -20.36 -5.21
N LEU A 271 -9.56 -19.67 -5.69
CA LEU A 271 -10.96 -19.97 -5.42
C LEU A 271 -11.58 -20.68 -6.62
N LYS A 272 -12.50 -21.60 -6.34
CA LYS A 272 -13.35 -22.26 -7.33
C LYS A 272 -14.58 -21.40 -7.58
N SER A 273 -15.11 -21.41 -8.80
CA SER A 273 -16.42 -20.84 -9.09
C SER A 273 -17.51 -21.46 -8.20
N GLY A 274 -18.44 -20.62 -7.74
CA GLY A 274 -19.51 -20.97 -6.81
C GLY A 274 -19.24 -20.47 -5.39
N SER A 275 -20.10 -20.89 -4.45
CA SER A 275 -20.08 -20.46 -3.04
C SER A 275 -19.49 -21.49 -2.09
N ALA A 276 -19.00 -22.62 -2.58
CA ALA A 276 -18.57 -23.74 -1.75
C ALA A 276 -17.08 -23.66 -1.35
N ASN A 277 -16.44 -22.49 -1.47
CA ASN A 277 -15.06 -22.37 -1.03
C ASN A 277 -15.02 -22.28 0.49
N VAL A 278 -14.07 -23.01 1.07
CA VAL A 278 -13.88 -23.06 2.51
C VAL A 278 -12.55 -22.43 2.88
N ILE A 279 -12.57 -21.54 3.88
CA ILE A 279 -11.37 -20.95 4.48
C ILE A 279 -11.37 -21.28 5.96
N GLU A 280 -10.35 -21.99 6.43
CA GLU A 280 -10.16 -22.36 7.83
C GLU A 280 -8.90 -21.70 8.40
N PHE A 281 -9.03 -21.03 9.53
CA PHE A 281 -7.94 -20.52 10.34
C PHE A 281 -7.64 -21.49 11.50
N GLY A 282 -6.36 -21.74 11.77
CA GLY A 282 -5.94 -22.60 12.88
C GLY A 282 -4.49 -22.36 13.32
N ALA A 283 -4.00 -23.21 14.22
CA ALA A 283 -2.66 -23.10 14.79
C ALA A 283 -1.56 -23.24 13.72
N TYR A 284 -0.52 -22.42 13.84
CA TYR A 284 0.78 -22.67 13.21
C TYR A 284 1.79 -23.05 14.29
N ASN A 285 2.42 -24.22 14.18
CA ASN A 285 3.38 -24.75 15.15
C ASN A 285 2.89 -24.71 16.61
N GLY A 286 1.59 -24.94 16.84
CA GLY A 286 0.97 -24.88 18.17
C GLY A 286 0.83 -23.48 18.78
N GLY A 287 1.23 -22.42 18.05
CA GLY A 287 1.12 -21.04 18.49
C GLY A 287 -0.29 -20.46 18.37
N TRP A 288 -0.52 -19.34 19.05
CA TRP A 288 -1.75 -18.55 18.93
C TRP A 288 -1.73 -17.69 17.66
N GLY A 289 -2.87 -17.66 16.96
CA GLY A 289 -3.15 -16.75 15.86
C GLY A 289 -3.64 -15.37 16.34
N PRO A 290 -3.93 -14.45 15.41
CA PRO A 290 -4.54 -13.17 15.72
C PRO A 290 -6.03 -13.34 16.11
N ASN A 291 -6.68 -12.25 16.50
CA ASN A 291 -8.14 -12.18 16.44
C ASN A 291 -8.55 -11.82 15.00
N ILE A 292 -9.52 -12.53 14.42
CA ILE A 292 -10.00 -12.28 13.06
C ILE A 292 -11.30 -11.47 13.13
N ASP A 293 -11.31 -10.31 12.49
CA ASP A 293 -12.46 -9.41 12.34
C ASP A 293 -13.33 -9.89 11.17
N ARG A 294 -12.78 -9.83 9.96
CA ARG A 294 -13.50 -10.21 8.74
C ARG A 294 -12.59 -10.50 7.57
N LEU A 295 -13.17 -11.05 6.52
CA LEU A 295 -12.52 -11.16 5.22
C LEU A 295 -13.03 -10.05 4.28
N MET A 296 -12.20 -9.65 3.33
CA MET A 296 -12.65 -8.95 2.12
C MET A 296 -12.25 -9.82 0.92
N VAL A 297 -13.26 -10.33 0.22
CA VAL A 297 -13.08 -11.29 -0.87
C VAL A 297 -13.56 -10.66 -2.17
N PRO A 298 -12.68 -10.46 -3.17
CA PRO A 298 -13.06 -9.99 -4.50
C PRO A 298 -14.17 -10.84 -5.13
N ALA A 299 -15.27 -10.21 -5.52
CA ALA A 299 -16.32 -10.81 -6.35
C ALA A 299 -15.78 -10.94 -7.78
N SER A 300 -15.04 -12.03 -7.99
CA SER A 300 -14.38 -12.35 -9.27
C SER A 300 -15.32 -13.07 -10.19
#